data_AF-A0A1P8RXK3-F1
#
_entry.id   AF-A0A1P8RXK3-F1
#
_cell.length_a   1.000
_cell.length_b   1.000
_cell.length_c   1.000
_cell.angle_alpha   90.00
_cell.angle_beta   90.00
_cell.angle_gamma   90.00
#
_symmetry.space_group_name_H-M   'P 1'
#
loop_
_entity.id
_entity.type
_entity.pdbx_description
1 polymer ?
#
loop_
_entity_poly.entity_id
_entity_poly.type
_entity_poly.pdbx_seq_one_letter_code
_entity_poly.pdbx_strand_id
1 'polypeptide(L)' 'MNDIIQNILVFSALLVSIGFLIRKFIWKPKRTSNKSCGSDGCGCN' A
#
# COMPACT_ATOMS: atom_id res chain seq x y z
N MET A 1 -25.71 15.79 -21.56
CA MET A 1 -25.11 15.24 -20.34
C MET A 1 -24.89 13.77 -20.58
N ASN A 2 -23.63 13.32 -20.56
CA ASN A 2 -23.29 11.94 -20.90
C ASN A 2 -22.90 11.21 -19.61
N ASP A 3 -23.91 10.85 -18.82
CA ASP A 3 -23.80 10.23 -17.49
C ASP A 3 -22.89 9.00 -17.48
N ILE A 4 -22.77 8.31 -18.61
CA ILE A 4 -21.84 7.19 -18.81
C ILE A 4 -20.40 7.59 -18.49
N ILE A 5 -19.94 8.75 -18.97
CA ILE A 5 -18.53 9.19 -18.79
C ILE A 5 -18.30 9.62 -17.34
N GLN A 6 -19.27 10.28 -16.72
CA GLN A 6 -19.18 10.69 -15.31
C GLN A 6 -19.14 9.48 -14.37
N ASN A 7 -19.98 8.47 -14.61
CA ASN A 7 -19.96 7.24 -13.83
C ASN A 7 -18.61 6.53 -13.94
N ILE A 8 -18.03 6.42 -15.14
CA ILE A 8 -16.72 5.78 -15.33
C ILE A 8 -15.63 6.53 -14.55
N LEU A 9 -15.64 7.86 -14.56
CA LEU A 9 -14.68 8.67 -13.81
C LEU A 9 -14.85 8.50 -12.29
N VAL A 10 -16.09 8.49 -11.80
CA VAL A 10 -16.38 8.31 -10.37
C VAL A 10 -16.00 6.92 -9.89
N PHE A 11 -16.38 5.86 -10.62
CA PHE A 11 -16.03 4.49 -10.25
C PHE A 11 -14.53 4.23 -10.32
N SER A 12 -13.83 4.76 -11.34
CA SER A 12 -12.37 4.63 -11.42
C SER A 12 -11.66 5.35 -10.26
N ALA A 13 -12.07 6.57 -9.92
CA ALA A 13 -11.50 7.32 -8.79
C ALA A 13 -11.73 6.60 -7.45
N LEU A 14 -12.91 6.02 -7.24
CA LEU A 14 -13.22 5.21 -6.06
C LEU A 14 -12.35 3.94 -6.00
N LEU A 15 -12.24 3.20 -7.10
CA LEU A 15 -11.41 2.00 -7.18
C LEU A 15 -9.94 2.30 -6.91
N VAL A 16 -9.41 3.40 -7.45
CA VAL A 16 -8.03 3.84 -7.21
C VAL A 16 -7.81 4.22 -5.75
N SER A 17 -8.74 4.96 -5.13
CA SER A 17 -8.65 5.30 -3.71
C SER A 17 -8.66 4.06 -2.82
N ILE A 18 -9.61 3.15 -3.03
CA ILE A 18 -9.72 1.91 -2.26
C ILE A 18 -8.46 1.05 -2.46
N GLY A 19 -8.00 0.89 -3.72
CA GLY A 19 -6.78 0.16 -4.03
C GLY A 19 -5.53 0.76 -3.38
N PHE A 20 -5.41 2.10 -3.36
CA PHE A 20 -4.32 2.80 -2.69
C PHE A 20 -4.35 2.59 -1.18
N LEU A 21 -5.52 2.65 -0.55
CA LEU A 21 -5.67 2.39 0.89
C LEU A 21 -5.33 0.94 1.24
N ILE A 22 -5.81 -0.03 0.46
CA ILE A 22 -5.46 -1.45 0.64
C ILE A 22 -3.94 -1.65 0.50
N ARG A 23 -3.33 -1.11 -0.55
CA ARG A 23 -1.88 -1.21 -0.75
C ARG A 23 -1.08 -0.53 0.35
N LYS A 24 -1.52 0.63 0.85
CA LYS A 24 -0.79 1.40 1.86
C LYS A 24 -0.92 0.80 3.26
N PHE A 25 -2.10 0.32 3.62
CA PHE A 25 -2.41 -0.08 4.99
C PHE A 25 -2.46 -1.60 5.20
N ILE A 26 -2.96 -2.36 4.22
CA ILE A 26 -3.10 -3.82 4.31
C ILE A 26 -1.88 -4.51 3.71
N TRP A 27 -1.33 -3.99 2.62
CA TRP A 27 -0.16 -4.56 1.97
C TRP A 27 1.15 -4.07 2.62
N LYS A 28 1.37 -4.43 3.89
CA LYS A 28 2.73 -4.45 4.42
C LYS A 28 3.41 -5.68 3.81
N PRO A 29 4.50 -5.55 3.04
CA PRO A 29 5.30 -6.73 2.70
C PRO A 29 5.68 -7.36 4.04
N LYS A 30 5.39 -8.66 4.21
CA LYS A 30 5.97 -9.44 5.30
C LYS A 30 7.44 -9.07 5.30
N ARG A 31 7.93 -8.40 6.36
CA ARG A 31 9.36 -8.42 6.64
C ARG A 31 9.68 -9.90 6.62
N THR A 32 10.49 -10.31 5.65
CA THR A 32 10.96 -11.67 5.62
C THR A 32 11.61 -11.82 6.99
N SER A 33 11.07 -12.72 7.79
CA SER A 33 11.77 -13.21 8.96
C SER A 33 12.91 -14.05 8.37
N ASN A 34 13.88 -13.39 7.75
CA ASN A 34 15.15 -14.03 7.48
C ASN A 34 15.95 -13.81 8.76
N LYS A 35 15.95 -14.87 9.56
CA LYS A 35 16.96 -15.07 10.58
C LYS A 35 18.33 -15.00 9.88
N SER A 36 18.96 -13.83 9.82
CA SER A 36 20.32 -13.62 9.36
C SER A 36 20.79 -12.24 9.83
N CYS A 37 21.87 -12.22 10.61
CA CYS A 37 22.48 -11.07 11.28
C CYS A 37 22.68 -9.81 10.43
N GLY A 38 22.74 -8.65 11.10
CA GLY A 38 23.42 -7.46 10.57
C GLY A 38 22.73 -6.11 10.81
N SER A 39 22.20 -5.85 12.00
CA SER A 39 21.98 -4.46 12.43
C SER A 39 23.30 -3.98 13.03
N ASP A 40 24.15 -3.36 12.20
CA ASP A 40 25.37 -2.70 12.65
C ASP A 40 25.06 -1.71 13.78
N GLY A 41 25.69 -1.94 14.93
CA GLY A 41 25.61 -1.06 16.10
C GLY A 41 24.78 -1.63 17.25
N CYS A 42 25.26 -2.69 17.90
CA CYS A 42 24.96 -2.96 19.30
C CYS A 42 25.31 -1.69 20.10
N GLY A 43 24.30 -0.87 20.41
CA GLY A 43 24.41 0.35 21.20
C GLY A 43 24.62 0.12 22.69
N CYS A 44 25.54 -0.77 23.05
CA CYS A 44 26.06 -0.88 24.42
C CYS A 44 27.29 0.03 24.52
N ASN A 45 27.09 1.21 25.11
CA ASN A 45 28.15 2.07 25.67
C ASN A 45 28.05 1.94 27.19
#